data_AF-A0A5D3JWN2-F1
#
_entry.id   AF-A0A5D3JWN2-F1
#
_cell.length_a   1.000
_cell.length_b   1.000
_cell.length_c   1.000
_cell.angle_alpha   90.00
_cell.angle_beta   90.00
_cell.angle_gamma   90.00
#
_symmetry.space_group_name_H-M   'P 1'
#
loop_
_entity.id
_entity.type
_entity.pdbx_description
1 polymer ?
#
loop_
_entity_poly.entity_id
_entity_poly.type
_entity_poly.pdbx_seq_one_letter_code
_entity_poly.pdbx_strand_id
1 'polypeptide(L)'
;MMPPLTKGHLHMTSLASTIAADIQPIRHSSIPAKVGLALALTALADWLFYGERIGLSLSLFAIAIAVVSVLFNHAALDLRRAWTSAAVLVAGLVPAVEELNPLSFLILVAALLMALLLATNPETTELVERARALRNFILLGPFRFFPDVLQIFNMSAFTRGIALWLLPAALGTVFVALFAAANPVIEQWVSLLNPKIILDYVSIPRVLFWTMMLALVWPFIHVRWRRKKVVTADVADVPLPPPLPPLVSAEFLGPSTILRSLILFNLLFAAQSILDGLYLWGHVALPANMTYAAYAHRGAYPLIATALLAAAFVLVAMRPGGPAEKSAVIRPLVYLWVGQNVLLVASSILRLDLYVDIYMLTYWRIAAFIWMGLVALGLILIVARIALDRSNRWLVSANLIALTIVLYSCSLMNFDAFIADYNIAHSQEGTGKGVQIDVYYLARLGPQALPAMEKLIPLRTDVNNLARWRDQLVETQHLDMAWRAWGLRTWRLQRRLDAEARGQSGSQPAG
;
A
#
# COMPACT_ATOMS: atom_id res chain seq x y z
N MET A 1 -81.26 -21.10 51.33
CA MET A 1 -79.91 -21.69 51.13
C MET A 1 -79.42 -21.26 49.76
N MET A 2 -78.55 -20.25 49.71
CA MET A 2 -77.87 -19.77 48.50
C MET A 2 -76.39 -20.18 48.61
N PRO A 3 -75.75 -20.69 47.54
CA PRO A 3 -74.31 -20.96 47.54
C PRO A 3 -73.51 -19.68 47.23
N PRO A 4 -72.23 -19.59 47.67
CA PRO A 4 -71.45 -18.38 47.56
C PRO A 4 -70.72 -18.24 46.20
N LEU A 5 -70.56 -16.98 45.80
CA LEU A 5 -69.80 -16.51 44.64
C LEU A 5 -68.29 -16.83 44.77
N THR A 6 -67.76 -17.59 43.81
CA THR A 6 -66.32 -17.75 43.55
C THR A 6 -65.72 -16.46 42.99
N LYS A 7 -64.85 -15.80 43.75
CA LYS A 7 -63.92 -14.77 43.25
C LYS A 7 -62.81 -15.46 42.45
N GLY A 8 -62.82 -15.28 41.12
CA GLY A 8 -61.70 -15.61 40.27
C GLY A 8 -60.55 -14.63 40.50
N HIS A 9 -59.43 -15.11 41.04
CA HIS A 9 -58.16 -14.41 41.02
C HIS A 9 -57.64 -14.40 39.57
N LEU A 10 -57.68 -13.23 38.93
CA LEU A 10 -56.90 -12.96 37.72
C LEU A 10 -55.42 -12.94 38.09
N HIS A 11 -54.74 -14.05 37.84
CA HIS A 11 -53.29 -14.13 37.86
C HIS A 11 -52.78 -13.36 36.64
N MET A 12 -52.52 -12.06 36.78
CA MET A 12 -51.72 -11.31 35.80
C MET A 12 -50.29 -11.84 35.85
N THR A 13 -50.02 -12.90 35.11
CA THR A 13 -48.66 -13.33 34.80
C THR A 13 -47.99 -12.24 33.99
N SER A 14 -47.07 -11.55 34.67
CA SER A 14 -46.11 -10.59 34.15
C SER A 14 -45.49 -11.06 32.82
N LEU A 15 -46.01 -10.54 31.71
CA LEU A 15 -45.34 -10.58 30.40
C LEU A 15 -44.07 -9.70 30.39
N ALA A 16 -43.85 -8.90 31.43
CA ALA A 16 -42.70 -8.03 31.59
C ALA A 16 -41.45 -8.77 32.13
N SER A 17 -41.59 -9.93 32.79
CA SER A 17 -40.43 -10.66 33.32
C SER A 17 -39.72 -11.55 32.28
N THR A 18 -40.41 -11.94 31.20
CA THR A 18 -39.83 -12.77 30.13
C THR A 18 -39.09 -11.98 29.05
N ILE A 19 -39.30 -10.66 28.95
CA ILE A 19 -38.55 -9.80 28.00
C ILE A 19 -37.22 -9.31 28.60
N ALA A 20 -37.09 -9.31 29.94
CA ALA A 20 -35.89 -8.85 30.63
C ALA A 20 -34.75 -9.89 30.69
N ALA A 21 -34.99 -11.15 30.29
CA ALA A 21 -34.02 -12.24 30.48
C ALA A 21 -33.10 -12.52 29.28
N ASP A 22 -33.31 -11.88 28.12
CA ASP A 22 -32.55 -12.22 26.88
C ASP A 22 -31.70 -11.07 26.32
N ILE A 23 -31.45 -10.05 27.13
CA ILE A 23 -30.45 -9.02 26.83
C ILE A 23 -29.29 -9.21 27.80
N GLN A 24 -28.44 -10.20 27.55
CA GLN A 24 -27.12 -10.16 28.14
C GLN A 24 -26.39 -8.91 27.63
N PRO A 25 -26.00 -7.97 28.49
CA PRO A 25 -25.20 -6.84 28.06
C PRO A 25 -23.85 -7.40 27.59
N ILE A 26 -23.53 -7.20 26.32
CA ILE A 26 -22.20 -7.46 25.77
C ILE A 26 -21.20 -6.67 26.62
N ARG A 27 -20.40 -7.39 27.44
CA ARG A 27 -19.33 -6.91 28.34
C ARG A 27 -18.90 -5.45 28.13
N HIS A 28 -19.43 -4.55 28.96
CA HIS A 28 -18.89 -3.18 29.14
C HIS A 28 -17.44 -3.16 29.67
N SER A 29 -16.91 -4.28 30.18
CA SER A 29 -15.58 -4.40 30.78
C SER A 29 -14.39 -4.39 29.79
N SER A 30 -14.62 -4.34 28.47
CA SER A 30 -13.54 -4.42 27.48
C SER A 30 -13.03 -3.07 26.95
N ILE A 31 -13.78 -1.98 27.11
CA ILE A 31 -13.46 -0.67 26.54
C ILE A 31 -12.24 0.02 27.22
N PRO A 32 -12.11 0.07 28.56
CA PRO A 32 -10.94 0.69 29.19
C PRO A 32 -9.65 -0.09 28.89
N ALA A 33 -9.72 -1.43 28.80
CA ALA A 33 -8.59 -2.26 28.37
C ALA A 33 -8.15 -1.96 26.93
N LYS A 34 -9.10 -1.70 26.02
CA LYS A 34 -8.82 -1.29 24.63
C LYS A 34 -8.12 0.06 24.54
N VAL A 35 -8.56 1.04 25.34
CA VAL A 35 -7.91 2.36 25.40
C VAL A 35 -6.50 2.24 25.99
N GLY A 36 -6.34 1.49 27.08
CA GLY A 36 -5.03 1.26 27.69
C GLY A 36 -4.03 0.64 26.71
N LEU A 37 -4.45 -0.34 25.92
CA LEU A 37 -3.56 -0.97 24.93
C LEU A 37 -3.34 -0.11 23.68
N ALA A 38 -4.31 0.73 23.28
CA ALA A 38 -4.10 1.73 22.23
C ALA A 38 -3.05 2.77 22.64
N LEU A 39 -3.09 3.22 23.90
CA LEU A 39 -2.06 4.10 24.48
C LEU A 39 -0.71 3.38 24.57
N ALA A 40 -0.69 2.10 24.97
CA ALA A 40 0.55 1.31 25.00
C ALA A 40 1.17 1.15 23.61
N LEU A 41 0.36 0.87 22.57
CA LEU A 41 0.85 0.83 21.18
C LEU A 41 1.34 2.21 20.71
N THR A 42 0.70 3.29 21.15
CA THR A 42 1.14 4.65 20.82
C THR A 42 2.47 4.99 21.50
N ALA A 43 2.66 4.59 22.76
CA ALA A 43 3.93 4.74 23.47
C ALA A 43 5.03 3.87 22.83
N LEU A 44 4.68 2.67 22.38
CA LEU A 44 5.60 1.81 21.62
C LEU A 44 6.00 2.47 20.28
N ALA A 45 5.05 3.07 19.56
CA ALA A 45 5.32 3.78 18.31
C ALA A 45 6.22 5.01 18.53
N ASP A 46 6.01 5.75 19.62
CA ASP A 46 6.88 6.87 20.00
C ASP A 46 8.33 6.41 20.23
N TRP A 47 8.53 5.33 20.99
CA TRP A 47 9.87 4.78 21.24
C TRP A 47 10.55 4.16 20.00
N LEU A 48 9.75 3.66 19.04
CA LEU A 48 10.25 3.00 17.84
C LEU A 48 10.53 3.95 16.67
N PHE A 49 9.76 5.04 16.53
CA PHE A 49 9.77 5.88 15.34
C PHE A 49 10.15 7.35 15.59
N TYR A 50 9.91 7.88 16.78
CA TYR A 50 10.08 9.32 17.00
C TYR A 50 11.57 9.68 17.08
N GLY A 51 12.06 10.44 16.09
CA GLY A 51 13.46 10.86 16.00
C GLY A 51 14.45 9.77 15.57
N GLU A 52 13.95 8.60 15.18
CA GLU A 52 14.74 7.41 14.85
C GLU A 52 14.49 6.98 13.40
N ARG A 53 15.49 6.35 12.78
CA ARG A 53 15.33 5.77 11.43
C ARG A 53 14.46 4.52 11.49
N ILE A 54 13.58 4.39 10.50
CA ILE A 54 12.59 3.31 10.43
C ILE A 54 13.15 2.17 9.58
N GLY A 55 13.09 0.95 10.11
CA GLY A 55 13.48 -0.28 9.42
C GLY A 55 12.78 -1.46 10.08
N LEU A 56 13.54 -2.34 10.75
CA LEU A 56 13.02 -3.44 11.57
C LEU A 56 11.95 -2.99 12.58
N SER A 57 12.07 -1.77 13.11
CA SER A 57 11.11 -1.19 14.05
C SER A 57 9.67 -1.22 13.52
N LEU A 58 9.46 -1.01 12.22
CA LEU A 58 8.14 -1.06 11.61
C LEU A 58 7.57 -2.48 11.57
N SER A 59 8.42 -3.46 11.24
CA SER A 59 8.05 -4.88 11.22
C SER A 59 7.65 -5.36 12.61
N LEU A 60 8.39 -4.95 13.65
CA LEU A 60 8.06 -5.24 15.05
C LEU A 60 6.72 -4.59 15.45
N PHE A 61 6.49 -3.34 15.05
CA PHE A 61 5.25 -2.65 15.33
C PHE A 61 4.04 -3.29 14.63
N ALA A 62 4.20 -3.73 13.38
CA ALA A 62 3.17 -4.45 12.63
C ALA A 62 2.80 -5.77 13.31
N ILE A 63 3.78 -6.51 13.84
CA ILE A 63 3.54 -7.71 14.66
C ILE A 63 2.78 -7.34 15.93
N ALA A 64 3.18 -6.28 16.64
CA ALA A 64 2.49 -5.83 17.84
C ALA A 64 1.02 -5.48 17.58
N ILE A 65 0.72 -4.74 16.51
CA ILE A 65 -0.65 -4.44 16.07
C ILE A 65 -1.43 -5.72 15.80
N ALA A 66 -0.85 -6.67 15.07
CA ALA A 66 -1.51 -7.92 14.72
C ALA A 66 -1.85 -8.76 15.96
N VAL A 67 -0.90 -8.89 16.90
CA VAL A 67 -1.11 -9.60 18.18
C VAL A 67 -2.22 -8.94 18.99
N VAL A 68 -2.17 -7.62 19.16
CA VAL A 68 -3.21 -6.86 19.88
C VAL A 68 -4.58 -7.04 19.23
N SER A 69 -4.65 -7.03 17.90
CA SER A 69 -5.90 -7.22 17.18
C SER A 69 -6.48 -8.63 17.36
N VAL A 70 -5.64 -9.66 17.33
CA VAL A 70 -6.01 -11.05 17.59
C VAL A 70 -6.52 -11.22 19.03
N LEU A 71 -5.82 -10.64 20.01
CA LEU A 71 -6.20 -10.70 21.43
C LEU A 71 -7.63 -10.19 21.69
N PHE A 72 -8.02 -9.10 21.04
CA PHE A 72 -9.36 -8.52 21.22
C PHE A 72 -10.45 -9.16 20.35
N ASN A 73 -10.07 -9.81 19.25
CA ASN A 73 -11.00 -10.48 18.34
C ASN A 73 -11.06 -12.00 18.55
N HIS A 74 -10.47 -12.52 19.64
CA HIS A 74 -10.40 -13.96 19.96
C HIS A 74 -11.74 -14.71 19.87
N ALA A 75 -12.86 -14.06 20.17
CA ALA A 75 -14.19 -14.67 20.12
C ALA A 75 -14.67 -15.06 18.70
N ALA A 76 -13.94 -14.68 17.65
CA ALA A 76 -14.31 -14.93 16.25
C ALA A 76 -13.28 -15.77 15.46
N LEU A 77 -12.26 -16.34 16.12
CA LEU A 77 -11.12 -16.95 15.43
C LEU A 77 -11.30 -18.47 15.21
N ASP A 78 -11.41 -18.87 13.95
CA ASP A 78 -11.13 -20.25 13.54
C ASP A 78 -9.61 -20.47 13.43
N LEU A 79 -9.10 -21.57 13.98
CA LEU A 79 -7.65 -21.89 13.99
C LEU A 79 -7.05 -21.91 12.57
N ARG A 80 -7.78 -22.49 11.60
CA ARG A 80 -7.34 -22.53 10.19
C ARG A 80 -7.21 -21.14 9.58
N ARG A 81 -8.12 -20.21 9.93
CA ARG A 81 -8.12 -18.83 9.43
C ARG A 81 -7.02 -18.01 10.10
N ALA A 82 -6.78 -18.24 11.39
CA ALA A 82 -5.66 -17.66 12.11
C ALA A 82 -4.32 -18.03 11.47
N TRP A 83 -4.14 -19.31 11.08
CA TRP A 83 -2.95 -19.74 10.34
C TRP A 83 -2.82 -19.06 8.97
N THR A 84 -3.90 -18.94 8.19
CA THR A 84 -3.83 -18.22 6.90
C THR A 84 -3.55 -16.73 7.07
N SER A 85 -4.11 -16.09 8.11
CA SER A 85 -3.86 -14.69 8.44
C SER A 85 -2.41 -14.46 8.85
N ALA A 86 -1.87 -15.36 9.70
CA ALA A 86 -0.46 -15.34 10.08
C ALA A 86 0.45 -15.54 8.87
N ALA A 87 0.14 -16.48 7.97
CA ALA A 87 0.92 -16.70 6.75
C ALA A 87 0.95 -15.45 5.85
N VAL A 88 -0.18 -14.77 5.66
CA VAL A 88 -0.26 -13.53 4.89
C VAL A 88 0.56 -12.41 5.54
N LEU A 89 0.49 -12.26 6.87
CA LEU A 89 1.28 -11.27 7.59
C LEU A 89 2.78 -11.55 7.46
N VAL A 90 3.20 -12.81 7.65
CA VAL A 90 4.60 -13.23 7.49
C VAL A 90 5.08 -12.94 6.07
N ALA A 91 4.28 -13.26 5.05
CA ALA A 91 4.61 -12.95 3.67
C ALA A 91 4.84 -11.43 3.45
N GLY A 92 4.03 -10.58 4.09
CA GLY A 92 4.19 -9.12 4.02
C GLY A 92 5.37 -8.56 4.83
N LEU A 93 5.77 -9.25 5.90
CA LEU A 93 6.94 -8.88 6.71
C LEU A 93 8.25 -9.17 6.00
N VAL A 94 8.32 -10.21 5.16
CA VAL A 94 9.55 -10.61 4.47
C VAL A 94 10.18 -9.45 3.66
N PRO A 95 9.45 -8.75 2.77
CA PRO A 95 10.00 -7.57 2.09
C PRO A 95 10.42 -6.44 3.01
N ALA A 96 9.66 -6.18 4.08
CA ALA A 96 9.94 -5.08 5.00
C ALA A 96 11.19 -5.34 5.86
N VAL A 97 11.45 -6.61 6.21
CA VAL A 97 12.68 -7.04 6.90
C VAL A 97 13.86 -7.10 5.94
N GLU A 98 13.61 -7.43 4.66
CA GLU A 98 14.63 -7.40 3.62
C GLU A 98 15.18 -5.98 3.40
N GLU A 99 14.31 -5.03 3.07
CA GLU A 99 14.62 -3.60 3.03
C GLU A 99 13.32 -2.77 3.09
N LEU A 100 13.33 -1.72 3.93
CA LEU A 100 12.21 -0.81 3.98
C LEU A 100 12.28 0.21 2.82
N ASN A 101 11.41 0.02 1.83
CA ASN A 101 11.20 0.93 0.72
C ASN A 101 9.69 1.21 0.56
N PRO A 102 9.27 2.19 -0.26
CA PRO A 102 7.85 2.51 -0.41
C PRO A 102 6.99 1.31 -0.84
N LEU A 103 7.56 0.39 -1.62
CA LEU A 103 6.87 -0.79 -2.13
C LEU A 103 6.68 -1.84 -1.01
N SER A 104 7.73 -2.18 -0.26
CA SER A 104 7.67 -3.12 0.86
C SER A 104 6.77 -2.59 1.99
N PHE A 105 6.77 -1.27 2.22
CA PHE A 105 5.81 -0.60 3.10
C PHE A 105 4.36 -0.84 2.65
N LEU A 106 4.05 -0.60 1.38
CA LEU A 106 2.70 -0.82 0.83
C LEU A 106 2.28 -2.30 0.89
N ILE A 107 3.21 -3.22 0.63
CA ILE A 107 2.96 -4.67 0.78
C ILE A 107 2.66 -5.02 2.24
N LEU A 108 3.44 -4.50 3.19
CA LEU A 108 3.24 -4.76 4.62
C LEU A 108 1.88 -4.24 5.08
N VAL A 109 1.51 -3.03 4.70
CA VAL A 109 0.19 -2.45 5.02
C VAL A 109 -0.93 -3.29 4.40
N ALA A 110 -0.82 -3.66 3.12
CA ALA A 110 -1.81 -4.50 2.45
C ALA A 110 -1.94 -5.88 3.12
N ALA A 111 -0.81 -6.51 3.46
CA ALA A 111 -0.76 -7.80 4.15
C ALA A 111 -1.40 -7.72 5.55
N LEU A 112 -1.10 -6.67 6.32
CA LEU A 112 -1.66 -6.45 7.64
C LEU A 112 -3.19 -6.23 7.59
N LEU A 113 -3.67 -5.48 6.60
CA LEU A 113 -5.10 -5.29 6.36
C LEU A 113 -5.80 -6.59 5.91
N MET A 114 -5.18 -7.35 5.02
CA MET A 114 -5.71 -8.64 4.56
C MET A 114 -5.72 -9.69 5.68
N ALA A 115 -4.67 -9.74 6.50
CA ALA A 115 -4.57 -10.60 7.67
C ALA A 115 -5.70 -10.26 8.67
N LEU A 116 -5.97 -8.98 8.91
CA LEU A 116 -7.08 -8.54 9.75
C LEU A 116 -8.43 -8.99 9.19
N LEU A 117 -8.67 -8.77 7.89
CA LEU A 117 -9.91 -9.15 7.22
C LEU A 117 -10.17 -10.66 7.32
N LEU A 118 -9.14 -11.48 7.09
CA LEU A 118 -9.23 -12.95 7.17
C LEU A 118 -9.48 -13.43 8.61
N ALA A 119 -8.92 -12.73 9.61
CA ALA A 119 -9.08 -13.10 11.01
C ALA A 119 -10.45 -12.70 11.58
N THR A 120 -11.05 -11.60 11.11
CA THR A 120 -12.29 -11.05 11.72
C THR A 120 -13.57 -11.25 10.93
N ASN A 121 -13.51 -11.61 9.63
CA ASN A 121 -14.70 -11.69 8.79
C ASN A 121 -14.97 -13.10 8.24
N PRO A 122 -15.87 -13.87 8.88
CA PRO A 122 -16.14 -15.25 8.50
C PRO A 122 -17.00 -15.42 7.23
N GLU A 123 -17.69 -14.37 6.76
CA GLU A 123 -18.81 -14.48 5.81
C GLU A 123 -18.58 -13.79 4.45
N THR A 124 -17.56 -12.94 4.30
CA THR A 124 -17.31 -12.23 3.02
C THR A 124 -16.51 -13.09 2.05
N THR A 125 -17.22 -13.82 1.18
CA THR A 125 -16.62 -14.64 0.12
C THR A 125 -16.36 -13.83 -1.15
N GLU A 126 -17.09 -12.75 -1.41
CA GLU A 126 -16.93 -11.95 -2.62
C GLU A 126 -15.86 -10.85 -2.51
N LEU A 127 -15.00 -10.75 -3.54
CA LEU A 127 -13.92 -9.74 -3.64
C LEU A 127 -14.43 -8.30 -3.53
N VAL A 128 -15.63 -8.03 -4.06
CA VAL A 128 -16.25 -6.70 -4.05
C VAL A 128 -16.66 -6.29 -2.64
N GLU A 129 -17.15 -7.24 -1.84
CA GLU A 129 -17.51 -6.99 -0.45
C GLU A 129 -16.26 -6.77 0.42
N ARG A 130 -15.18 -7.52 0.16
CA ARG A 130 -13.88 -7.30 0.80
C ARG A 130 -13.30 -5.92 0.45
N ALA A 131 -13.37 -5.50 -0.81
CA ALA A 131 -12.93 -4.17 -1.23
C ALA A 131 -13.74 -3.04 -0.57
N ARG A 132 -15.07 -3.20 -0.47
CA ARG A 132 -15.95 -2.24 0.20
C ARG A 132 -15.69 -2.19 1.71
N ALA A 133 -15.47 -3.34 2.33
CA ALA A 133 -15.08 -3.46 3.73
C ALA A 133 -13.76 -2.76 4.02
N LEU A 134 -12.74 -2.99 3.19
CA LEU A 134 -11.42 -2.36 3.27
C LEU A 134 -11.51 -0.84 3.10
N ARG A 135 -12.25 -0.36 2.09
CA ARG A 135 -12.50 1.07 1.86
C ARG A 135 -13.11 1.72 3.09
N ASN A 136 -14.15 1.11 3.66
CA ASN A 136 -14.80 1.65 4.85
C ASN A 136 -13.89 1.61 6.08
N PHE A 137 -13.03 0.60 6.21
CA PHE A 137 -12.04 0.51 7.29
C PHE A 137 -11.00 1.63 7.19
N ILE A 138 -10.43 1.86 6.01
CA ILE A 138 -9.41 2.90 5.79
C ILE A 138 -10.00 4.30 5.94
N LEU A 139 -11.18 4.56 5.35
CA LEU A 139 -11.77 5.91 5.32
C LEU A 139 -12.44 6.29 6.64
N LEU A 140 -13.15 5.37 7.29
CA LEU A 140 -13.94 5.67 8.49
C LEU A 140 -13.27 5.20 9.78
N GLY A 141 -12.33 4.26 9.70
CA GLY A 141 -11.65 3.72 10.88
C GLY A 141 -10.98 4.81 11.72
N PRO A 142 -10.08 5.62 11.16
CA PRO A 142 -9.31 6.59 11.95
C PRO A 142 -10.20 7.63 12.67
N PHE A 143 -11.32 8.00 12.06
CA PHE A 143 -12.24 8.98 12.64
C PHE A 143 -13.21 8.40 13.67
N ARG A 144 -13.32 7.06 13.80
CA ARG A 144 -14.18 6.42 14.82
C ARG A 144 -13.62 6.58 16.23
N PHE A 145 -12.34 6.88 16.38
CA PHE A 145 -11.73 7.15 17.68
C PHE A 145 -12.46 8.26 18.45
N PHE A 146 -12.77 9.38 17.79
CA PHE A 146 -13.39 10.54 18.43
C PHE A 146 -14.75 10.24 19.09
N PRO A 147 -15.76 9.70 18.38
CA PRO A 147 -17.05 9.39 19.01
C PRO A 147 -16.94 8.27 20.05
N ASP A 148 -16.07 7.27 19.87
CA ASP A 148 -15.93 6.16 20.81
C ASP A 148 -15.29 6.62 22.13
N VAL A 149 -14.29 7.50 22.09
CA VAL A 149 -13.70 8.10 23.30
C VAL A 149 -14.68 9.03 24.00
N LEU A 150 -15.45 9.82 23.25
CA LEU A 150 -16.49 10.69 23.81
C LEU A 150 -17.62 9.90 24.49
N GLN A 151 -17.89 8.65 24.09
CA GLN A 151 -18.85 7.77 24.78
C GLN A 151 -18.32 7.24 26.12
N ILE A 152 -16.99 7.15 26.29
CA ILE A 152 -16.35 6.71 27.54
C ILE A 152 -16.42 7.83 28.59
N PHE A 153 -16.23 9.07 28.15
CA PHE A 153 -16.48 10.23 28.99
C PHE A 153 -17.98 10.43 29.09
N ASN A 154 -18.57 10.05 30.22
CA ASN A 154 -19.95 10.43 30.51
C ASN A 154 -20.00 11.96 30.58
N MET A 155 -20.31 12.61 29.46
CA MET A 155 -20.24 14.06 29.29
C MET A 155 -21.06 14.78 30.36
N SER A 156 -22.14 14.16 30.84
CA SER A 156 -22.94 14.66 31.97
C SER A 156 -22.19 14.65 33.31
N ALA A 157 -21.40 13.62 33.60
CA ALA A 157 -20.59 13.53 34.81
C ALA A 157 -19.35 14.44 34.74
N PHE A 158 -18.72 14.55 33.56
CA PHE A 158 -17.56 15.42 33.35
C PHE A 158 -17.92 16.90 33.45
N THR A 159 -18.99 17.34 32.77
CA THR A 159 -19.50 18.73 32.87
C THR A 159 -19.96 19.07 34.28
N ARG A 160 -20.63 18.15 34.98
CA ARG A 160 -20.99 18.33 36.39
C ARG A 160 -19.76 18.41 37.30
N GLY A 161 -18.73 17.61 37.05
CA GLY A 161 -17.45 17.68 37.76
C GLY A 161 -16.76 19.03 37.58
N ILE A 162 -16.66 19.53 36.34
CA ILE A 162 -16.11 20.86 36.06
C ILE A 162 -16.93 21.94 36.77
N ALA A 163 -18.26 21.90 36.68
CA ALA A 163 -19.13 22.89 37.31
C ALA A 163 -18.98 22.91 38.84
N LEU A 164 -18.80 21.75 39.48
CA LEU A 164 -18.60 21.62 40.93
C LEU A 164 -17.23 22.15 41.38
N TRP A 165 -16.19 22.03 40.55
CA TRP A 165 -14.84 22.50 40.87
C TRP A 165 -14.55 23.93 40.42
N LEU A 166 -15.39 24.51 39.56
CA LEU A 166 -15.19 25.85 39.00
C LEU A 166 -15.18 26.92 40.08
N LEU A 167 -16.14 26.87 41.01
CA LEU A 167 -16.23 27.85 42.10
C LEU A 167 -15.08 27.70 43.11
N PRO A 168 -14.75 26.50 43.64
CA PRO A 168 -13.57 26.30 44.49
C PRO A 168 -12.26 26.71 43.82
N ALA A 169 -12.07 26.39 42.53
CA ALA A 169 -10.86 26.74 41.81
C ALA A 169 -10.74 28.24 41.56
N ALA A 170 -11.85 28.92 41.21
CA ALA A 170 -11.88 30.36 41.03
C ALA A 170 -11.56 31.09 42.34
N LEU A 171 -12.23 30.72 43.44
CA LEU A 171 -11.97 31.29 44.76
C LEU A 171 -10.55 30.97 45.24
N GLY A 172 -10.09 29.72 45.07
CA GLY A 172 -8.73 29.30 45.41
C GLY A 172 -7.66 30.10 44.64
N THR A 173 -7.90 30.38 43.35
CA THR A 173 -7.00 31.22 42.54
C THR A 173 -6.94 32.65 43.07
N VAL A 174 -8.08 33.22 43.45
CA VAL A 174 -8.13 34.56 44.09
C VAL A 174 -7.34 34.57 45.40
N PHE A 175 -7.51 33.55 46.26
CA PHE A 175 -6.74 33.45 47.51
C PHE A 175 -5.23 33.30 47.25
N VAL A 176 -4.83 32.45 46.30
CA VAL A 176 -3.41 32.29 45.92
C VAL A 176 -2.82 33.60 45.39
N ALA A 177 -3.57 34.36 44.58
CA ALA A 177 -3.11 35.65 44.08
C ALA A 177 -2.95 36.69 45.21
N LEU A 178 -3.89 36.74 46.15
CA LEU A 178 -3.80 37.61 47.33
C LEU A 178 -2.62 37.22 48.24
N PHE A 179 -2.38 35.93 48.45
CA PHE A 179 -1.26 35.45 49.24
C PHE A 179 0.09 35.68 48.55
N ALA A 180 0.16 35.53 47.22
CA ALA A 180 1.34 35.88 46.45
C ALA A 180 1.66 37.38 46.57
N ALA A 181 0.66 38.25 46.48
CA ALA A 181 0.85 39.70 46.65
C ALA A 181 1.31 40.10 48.06
N ALA A 182 0.93 39.32 49.08
CA ALA A 182 1.28 39.60 50.47
C ALA A 182 2.57 38.89 50.96
N ASN A 183 3.11 37.94 50.19
CA ASN A 183 4.26 37.13 50.60
C ASN A 183 5.23 36.87 49.42
N PRO A 184 6.46 37.44 49.44
CA PRO A 184 7.41 37.33 48.33
C PRO A 184 7.91 35.90 48.07
N VAL A 185 7.84 34.99 49.06
CA VAL A 185 8.15 33.57 48.83
C VAL A 185 7.09 32.94 47.94
N ILE A 186 5.80 33.17 48.24
CA ILE A 186 4.68 32.61 47.47
C ILE A 186 4.66 33.19 46.04
N GLU A 187 4.98 34.47 45.88
CA GLU A 187 5.15 35.11 44.57
C GLU A 187 6.18 34.37 43.69
N GLN A 188 7.32 33.98 44.27
CA GLN A 188 8.33 33.20 43.54
C GLN A 188 7.79 31.82 43.12
N TRP A 189 7.11 31.09 44.01
CA TRP A 189 6.50 29.80 43.67
C TRP A 189 5.45 29.91 42.55
N VAL A 190 4.62 30.95 42.57
CA VAL A 190 3.60 31.20 41.52
C VAL A 190 4.27 31.57 40.19
N SER A 191 5.36 32.33 40.22
CA SER A 191 6.11 32.70 38.99
C SER A 191 6.75 31.49 38.29
N LEU A 192 7.10 30.45 39.04
CA LEU A 192 7.60 29.16 38.51
C LEU A 192 6.48 28.33 37.85
N LEU A 193 5.22 28.57 38.23
CA LEU A 193 4.03 27.91 37.67
C LEU A 193 3.58 28.54 36.34
N ASN A 194 4.49 29.13 35.58
CA ASN A 194 4.18 29.83 34.33
C ASN A 194 3.74 28.81 33.25
N PRO A 195 2.53 28.94 32.66
CA PRO A 195 2.03 28.02 31.64
C PRO A 195 2.93 27.92 30.41
N LYS A 196 3.72 28.96 30.14
CA LYS A 196 4.70 28.99 29.04
C LYS A 196 5.78 27.91 29.21
N ILE A 197 6.24 27.68 30.44
CA ILE A 197 7.26 26.65 30.74
C ILE A 197 6.69 25.26 30.46
N ILE A 198 5.43 25.01 30.81
CA ILE A 198 4.76 23.72 30.55
C ILE A 198 4.54 23.51 29.04
N LEU A 199 4.17 24.56 28.30
CA LEU A 199 4.05 24.49 26.84
C LEU A 199 5.39 24.27 26.13
N ASP A 200 6.50 24.77 26.67
CA ASP A 200 7.85 24.53 26.13
C ASP A 200 8.28 23.05 26.29
N TYR A 201 7.77 22.33 27.31
CA TYR A 201 8.00 20.89 27.45
C TYR A 201 7.05 20.03 26.59
N VAL A 202 5.93 20.58 26.12
CA VAL A 202 4.97 19.86 25.27
C VAL A 202 5.27 20.16 23.80
N SER A 203 6.03 19.25 23.18
CA SER A 203 6.29 19.32 21.73
C SER A 203 5.00 19.07 20.95
N ILE A 204 4.45 20.13 20.32
CA ILE A 204 3.31 20.05 19.41
C ILE A 204 3.48 18.95 18.35
N PRO A 205 4.66 18.77 17.71
CA PRO A 205 4.86 17.68 16.75
C PRO A 205 4.67 16.29 17.35
N ARG A 206 5.07 16.08 18.62
CA ARG A 206 4.96 14.80 19.31
C ARG A 206 3.53 14.48 19.71
N VAL A 207 2.77 15.50 20.15
CA VAL A 207 1.33 15.34 20.42
C VAL A 207 0.56 15.04 19.13
N LEU A 208 0.90 15.71 18.02
CA LEU A 208 0.32 15.43 16.71
C LEU A 208 0.67 14.00 16.25
N PHE A 209 1.91 13.56 16.48
CA PHE A 209 2.33 12.19 16.21
C PHE A 209 1.53 11.17 17.02
N TRP A 210 1.33 11.38 18.33
CA TRP A 210 0.52 10.48 19.17
C TRP A 210 -0.94 10.42 18.71
N THR A 211 -1.55 11.56 18.38
CA THR A 211 -2.94 11.58 17.90
C THR A 211 -3.08 10.86 16.55
N MET A 212 -2.10 11.02 15.65
CA MET A 212 -2.04 10.28 14.39
C MET A 212 -1.88 8.77 14.61
N MET A 213 -0.99 8.34 15.51
CA MET A 213 -0.79 6.91 15.83
C MET A 213 -2.02 6.29 16.49
N LEU A 214 -2.68 7.00 17.40
CA LEU A 214 -3.95 6.55 17.99
C LEU A 214 -5.01 6.36 16.92
N ALA A 215 -5.17 7.32 16.01
CA ALA A 215 -6.11 7.22 14.90
C ALA A 215 -5.77 6.05 13.96
N LEU A 216 -4.49 5.77 13.73
CA LEU A 216 -4.05 4.65 12.90
C LEU A 216 -4.31 3.29 13.56
N VAL A 217 -4.07 3.17 14.87
CA VAL A 217 -4.15 1.90 15.62
C VAL A 217 -5.59 1.56 16.03
N TRP A 218 -6.42 2.57 16.30
CA TRP A 218 -7.80 2.39 16.79
C TRP A 218 -8.67 1.42 15.95
N PRO A 219 -8.65 1.47 14.61
CA PRO A 219 -9.45 0.58 13.76
C PRO A 219 -9.10 -0.90 13.98
N PHE A 220 -7.82 -1.20 14.26
CA PHE A 220 -7.34 -2.56 14.50
C PHE A 220 -7.80 -3.14 15.84
N ILE A 221 -8.05 -2.28 16.83
CA ILE A 221 -8.54 -2.65 18.17
C ILE A 221 -10.07 -2.70 18.19
N HIS A 222 -10.74 -1.81 17.46
CA HIS A 222 -12.19 -1.66 17.47
C HIS A 222 -12.86 -2.11 16.16
N VAL A 223 -12.67 -3.38 15.82
CA VAL A 223 -13.28 -3.97 14.62
C VAL A 223 -14.76 -4.31 14.88
N ARG A 224 -15.65 -3.32 14.74
CA ARG A 224 -17.10 -3.56 14.69
C ARG A 224 -17.55 -3.72 13.24
N TRP A 225 -17.53 -4.96 12.74
CA TRP A 225 -18.29 -5.30 11.55
C TRP A 225 -19.77 -5.23 11.92
N ARG A 226 -20.51 -4.27 11.36
CA ARG A 226 -21.97 -4.31 11.48
C ARG A 226 -22.42 -5.63 10.84
N ARG A 227 -22.80 -6.61 11.67
CA ARG A 227 -23.74 -7.66 11.27
C ARG A 227 -25.03 -6.95 10.90
N LYS A 228 -25.14 -6.46 9.67
CA LYS A 228 -26.47 -6.46 9.07
C LYS A 228 -26.76 -7.94 8.87
N LYS A 229 -27.44 -8.56 9.85
CA LYS A 229 -28.43 -9.57 9.52
C LYS A 229 -29.25 -8.88 8.44
N VAL A 230 -29.08 -9.30 7.19
CA VAL A 230 -30.12 -9.07 6.21
C VAL A 230 -31.29 -9.82 6.83
N VAL A 231 -32.09 -9.10 7.61
CA VAL A 231 -33.46 -9.51 7.82
C VAL A 231 -33.96 -9.58 6.40
N THR A 232 -34.12 -10.80 5.91
CA THR A 232 -35.04 -11.08 4.83
C THR A 232 -36.37 -10.53 5.34
N ALA A 233 -36.58 -9.24 5.12
CA ALA A 233 -37.92 -8.72 5.03
C ALA A 233 -38.56 -9.61 4.00
N ASP A 234 -39.65 -10.28 4.40
CA ASP A 234 -40.48 -11.04 3.50
C ASP A 234 -40.57 -10.30 2.18
N VAL A 235 -40.34 -11.06 1.12
CA VAL A 235 -40.46 -10.61 -0.26
C VAL A 235 -41.91 -10.16 -0.44
N ALA A 236 -42.19 -8.90 -0.10
CA ALA A 236 -43.22 -8.16 -0.78
C ALA A 236 -42.67 -7.98 -2.19
N ASP A 237 -43.40 -8.48 -3.18
CA ASP A 237 -43.15 -8.29 -4.61
C ASP A 237 -42.94 -6.80 -4.90
N VAL A 238 -41.70 -6.34 -4.81
CA VAL A 238 -41.26 -5.09 -5.38
C VAL A 238 -41.03 -5.38 -6.85
N PRO A 239 -41.77 -4.75 -7.78
CA PRO A 239 -41.51 -4.92 -9.20
C PRO A 239 -40.04 -4.61 -9.48
N LEU A 240 -39.35 -5.56 -10.12
CA LEU A 240 -38.00 -5.36 -10.64
C LEU A 240 -37.96 -4.00 -11.35
N PRO A 241 -37.07 -3.06 -10.94
CA PRO A 241 -36.85 -1.86 -11.71
C PRO A 241 -36.48 -2.29 -13.13
N PRO A 242 -37.08 -1.70 -14.18
CA PRO A 242 -36.71 -2.03 -15.55
C PRO A 242 -35.19 -1.83 -15.71
N PRO A 243 -34.50 -2.72 -16.43
CA PRO A 243 -33.07 -2.59 -16.64
C PRO A 243 -32.79 -1.19 -17.18
N LEU A 244 -31.88 -0.47 -16.53
CA LEU A 244 -31.44 0.84 -16.99
C LEU A 244 -31.07 0.72 -18.48
N PRO A 245 -31.58 1.62 -19.34
CA PRO A 245 -31.21 1.60 -20.74
C PRO A 245 -29.68 1.68 -20.83
N PRO A 246 -29.04 0.88 -21.69
CA PRO A 246 -27.59 0.95 -21.85
C PRO A 246 -27.21 2.38 -22.21
N LEU A 247 -26.17 2.91 -21.56
CA LEU A 247 -25.66 4.27 -21.77
C LEU A 247 -25.24 4.57 -23.23
N VAL A 248 -25.18 3.54 -24.08
CA VAL A 248 -24.88 3.60 -25.50
C VAL A 248 -25.88 2.71 -26.24
N SER A 249 -26.58 3.27 -27.23
CA SER A 249 -27.60 2.57 -28.02
C SER A 249 -27.00 1.31 -28.67
N ALA A 250 -27.72 0.17 -28.58
CA ALA A 250 -27.29 -1.10 -29.17
C ALA A 250 -27.02 -1.04 -30.69
N GLU A 251 -27.57 -0.03 -31.38
CA GLU A 251 -27.31 0.24 -32.80
C GLU A 251 -25.89 0.76 -33.08
N PHE A 252 -25.25 1.51 -32.18
CA PHE A 252 -23.88 2.00 -32.38
C PHE A 252 -22.82 0.91 -32.16
N LEU A 253 -23.15 -0.14 -31.38
CA LEU A 253 -22.30 -1.31 -31.13
C LEU A 253 -22.81 -2.55 -31.88
N GLY A 254 -23.44 -2.36 -33.04
CA GLY A 254 -23.88 -3.45 -33.89
C GLY A 254 -22.74 -4.39 -34.31
N PRO A 255 -23.01 -5.68 -34.59
CA PRO A 255 -21.99 -6.64 -35.04
C PRO A 255 -21.18 -6.16 -36.26
N SER A 256 -21.84 -5.42 -37.16
CA SER A 256 -21.26 -4.82 -38.36
C SER A 256 -20.28 -3.68 -38.04
N THR A 257 -20.61 -2.81 -37.08
CA THR A 257 -19.71 -1.75 -36.61
C THR A 257 -18.50 -2.35 -35.91
N ILE A 258 -18.69 -3.37 -35.06
CA ILE A 258 -17.58 -4.08 -34.41
C ILE A 258 -16.64 -4.68 -35.45
N LEU A 259 -17.17 -5.37 -36.47
CA LEU A 259 -16.36 -5.95 -37.54
C LEU A 259 -15.57 -4.90 -38.32
N ARG A 260 -16.21 -3.81 -38.76
CA ARG A 260 -15.56 -2.74 -39.52
C ARG A 260 -14.48 -2.03 -38.71
N SER A 261 -14.75 -1.72 -37.45
CA SER A 261 -13.76 -1.14 -36.53
C SER A 261 -12.58 -2.07 -36.35
N LEU A 262 -12.83 -3.38 -36.17
CA LEU A 262 -11.77 -4.35 -35.96
C LEU A 262 -10.89 -4.55 -37.21
N ILE A 263 -11.46 -4.51 -38.42
CA ILE A 263 -10.69 -4.50 -39.68
C ILE A 263 -9.81 -3.24 -39.74
N LEU A 264 -10.40 -2.06 -39.51
CA LEU A 264 -9.67 -0.79 -39.57
C LEU A 264 -8.51 -0.75 -38.56
N PHE A 265 -8.76 -1.22 -37.34
CA PHE A 265 -7.73 -1.28 -36.29
C PHE A 265 -6.61 -2.25 -36.68
N ASN A 266 -6.93 -3.45 -37.17
CA ASN A 266 -5.89 -4.39 -37.62
C ASN A 266 -5.04 -3.81 -38.75
N LEU A 267 -5.62 -3.03 -39.67
CA LEU A 267 -4.86 -2.37 -40.75
C LEU A 267 -3.94 -1.27 -40.21
N LEU A 268 -4.44 -0.41 -39.32
CA LEU A 268 -3.64 0.65 -38.71
C LEU A 268 -2.47 0.09 -37.90
N PHE A 269 -2.73 -0.94 -37.10
CA PHE A 269 -1.70 -1.61 -36.30
C PHE A 269 -0.71 -2.38 -37.18
N ALA A 270 -1.16 -3.02 -38.26
CA ALA A 270 -0.26 -3.63 -39.24
C ALA A 270 0.67 -2.59 -39.88
N ALA A 271 0.15 -1.44 -40.30
CA ALA A 271 0.96 -0.36 -40.85
C ALA A 271 2.02 0.12 -39.84
N GLN A 272 1.64 0.26 -38.57
CA GLN A 272 2.60 0.61 -37.51
C GLN A 272 3.67 -0.49 -37.32
N SER A 273 3.28 -1.76 -37.27
CA SER A 273 4.24 -2.86 -37.13
C SER A 273 5.20 -2.96 -38.32
N ILE A 274 4.75 -2.64 -39.54
CA ILE A 274 5.61 -2.55 -40.73
C ILE A 274 6.62 -1.40 -40.57
N LEU A 275 6.17 -0.22 -40.13
CA LEU A 275 7.05 0.92 -39.88
C LEU A 275 8.09 0.60 -38.81
N ASP A 276 7.68 -0.04 -37.71
CA ASP A 276 8.62 -0.52 -36.70
C ASP A 276 9.60 -1.54 -37.30
N GLY A 277 9.13 -2.50 -38.10
CA GLY A 277 9.99 -3.46 -38.80
C GLY A 277 11.05 -2.79 -39.69
N LEU A 278 10.65 -1.75 -40.44
CA LEU A 278 11.56 -1.04 -41.35
C LEU A 278 12.58 -0.17 -40.61
N TYR A 279 12.14 0.61 -39.62
CA TYR A 279 12.99 1.63 -38.97
C TYR A 279 13.68 1.13 -37.70
N LEU A 280 13.01 0.32 -36.88
CA LEU A 280 13.57 -0.19 -35.62
C LEU A 280 14.36 -1.48 -35.83
N TRP A 281 13.79 -2.45 -36.55
CA TRP A 281 14.42 -3.77 -36.75
C TRP A 281 15.42 -3.77 -37.91
N GLY A 282 15.19 -2.93 -38.91
CA GLY A 282 16.07 -2.74 -40.06
C GLY A 282 17.37 -1.94 -39.80
N HIS A 283 17.62 -1.48 -38.57
CA HIS A 283 18.80 -0.68 -38.19
C HIS A 283 19.01 0.58 -39.05
N VAL A 284 17.95 1.10 -39.68
CA VAL A 284 18.00 2.34 -40.45
C VAL A 284 18.17 3.50 -39.48
N ALA A 285 19.16 4.37 -39.72
CA ALA A 285 19.39 5.54 -38.88
C ALA A 285 18.10 6.36 -38.74
N LEU A 286 17.78 6.77 -37.50
CA LEU A 286 16.64 7.64 -37.26
C LEU A 286 16.73 8.90 -38.14
N PRO A 287 15.58 9.50 -38.53
CA PRO A 287 15.58 10.78 -39.24
C PRO A 287 16.48 11.79 -38.54
N ALA A 288 17.26 12.55 -39.31
CA ALA A 288 18.38 13.37 -38.82
C ALA A 288 18.04 14.41 -37.72
N ASN A 289 16.75 14.63 -37.44
CA ASN A 289 16.23 15.54 -36.42
C ASN A 289 15.61 14.84 -35.19
N MET A 290 15.74 13.52 -35.03
CA MET A 290 15.12 12.77 -33.93
C MET A 290 16.17 12.19 -32.97
N THR A 291 16.12 12.58 -31.69
CA THR A 291 16.92 11.92 -30.64
C THR A 291 16.26 10.62 -30.16
N TYR A 292 17.04 9.69 -29.62
CA TYR A 292 16.51 8.44 -29.05
C TYR A 292 15.55 8.69 -27.88
N ALA A 293 15.79 9.71 -27.05
CA ALA A 293 14.86 10.13 -26.01
C ALA A 293 13.52 10.60 -26.59
N ALA A 294 13.56 11.48 -27.60
CA ALA A 294 12.35 11.96 -28.26
C ALA A 294 11.59 10.82 -28.95
N TYR A 295 12.32 9.88 -29.55
CA TYR A 295 11.75 8.70 -30.19
C TYR A 295 11.06 7.78 -29.17
N ALA A 296 11.70 7.50 -28.04
CA ALA A 296 11.15 6.71 -26.92
C ALA A 296 9.86 7.33 -26.38
N HIS A 297 9.89 8.62 -26.02
CA HIS A 297 8.74 9.29 -25.43
C HIS A 297 7.59 9.51 -26.43
N ARG A 298 7.86 9.97 -27.66
CA ARG A 298 6.79 10.26 -28.65
C ARG A 298 6.07 9.02 -29.14
N GLY A 299 6.74 7.86 -29.16
CA GLY A 299 6.06 6.61 -29.50
C GLY A 299 5.32 5.98 -28.35
N ALA A 300 5.87 6.02 -27.14
CA ALA A 300 5.30 5.27 -26.02
C ALA A 300 3.92 5.80 -25.59
N TYR A 301 3.73 7.11 -25.46
CA TYR A 301 2.48 7.66 -24.90
C TYR A 301 1.24 7.40 -25.77
N PRO A 302 1.27 7.63 -27.10
CA PRO A 302 0.13 7.31 -27.95
C PRO A 302 -0.15 5.81 -28.02
N LEU A 303 0.89 4.97 -28.00
CA LEU A 303 0.74 3.51 -28.02
C LEU A 303 0.03 3.00 -26.77
N ILE A 304 0.35 3.53 -25.58
CA ILE A 304 -0.36 3.22 -24.33
C ILE A 304 -1.85 3.59 -24.46
N ALA A 305 -2.16 4.78 -24.98
CA ALA A 305 -3.55 5.21 -25.17
C ALA A 305 -4.30 4.30 -26.14
N THR A 306 -3.68 3.90 -27.25
CA THR A 306 -4.29 2.97 -28.21
C THR A 306 -4.47 1.57 -27.63
N ALA A 307 -3.54 1.07 -26.81
CA ALA A 307 -3.65 -0.23 -26.15
C ALA A 307 -4.76 -0.23 -25.07
N LEU A 308 -4.95 0.88 -24.34
CA LEU A 308 -6.03 1.03 -23.37
C LEU A 308 -7.41 1.12 -24.05
N LEU A 309 -7.52 1.92 -25.12
CA LEU A 309 -8.73 1.98 -25.95
C LEU A 309 -9.03 0.61 -26.58
N ALA A 310 -7.99 -0.10 -27.01
CA ALA A 310 -8.09 -1.44 -27.52
C ALA A 310 -8.67 -2.42 -26.47
N ALA A 311 -8.08 -2.44 -25.28
CA ALA A 311 -8.54 -3.28 -24.17
C ALA A 311 -9.99 -2.95 -23.76
N ALA A 312 -10.35 -1.67 -23.68
CA ALA A 312 -11.73 -1.24 -23.41
C ALA A 312 -12.70 -1.73 -24.49
N PHE A 313 -12.32 -1.62 -25.76
CA PHE A 313 -13.12 -2.12 -26.87
C PHE A 313 -13.27 -3.65 -26.83
N VAL A 314 -12.21 -4.42 -26.56
CA VAL A 314 -12.30 -5.89 -26.40
C VAL A 314 -13.26 -6.25 -25.28
N LEU A 315 -13.14 -5.62 -24.11
CA LEU A 315 -13.98 -5.93 -22.94
C LEU A 315 -15.47 -5.66 -23.22
N VAL A 316 -15.78 -4.61 -23.98
CA VAL A 316 -17.14 -4.27 -24.39
C VAL A 316 -17.65 -5.20 -25.51
N ALA A 317 -16.82 -5.48 -26.52
CA ALA A 317 -17.19 -6.29 -27.68
C ALA A 317 -17.31 -7.80 -27.35
N MET A 318 -16.49 -8.31 -26.43
CA MET A 318 -16.41 -9.73 -26.01
C MET A 318 -17.16 -10.01 -24.70
N ARG A 319 -18.22 -9.24 -24.41
CA ARG A 319 -19.11 -9.51 -23.26
C ARG A 319 -19.75 -10.89 -23.39
N PRO A 320 -19.95 -11.64 -22.29
CA PRO A 320 -20.65 -12.93 -22.32
C PRO A 320 -22.03 -12.80 -22.97
N GLY A 321 -22.32 -13.64 -23.97
CA GLY A 321 -23.54 -13.58 -24.78
C GLY A 321 -23.54 -12.53 -25.90
N GLY A 322 -22.40 -11.90 -26.18
CA GLY A 322 -22.24 -10.88 -27.23
C GLY A 322 -22.12 -11.46 -28.65
N PRO A 323 -22.34 -10.64 -29.70
CA PRO A 323 -22.26 -11.08 -31.09
C PRO A 323 -20.86 -11.55 -31.54
N ALA A 324 -19.81 -11.15 -30.82
CA ALA A 324 -18.44 -11.59 -31.07
C ALA A 324 -18.16 -13.03 -30.64
N GLU A 325 -18.93 -13.57 -29.69
CA GLU A 325 -18.78 -14.95 -29.18
C GLU A 325 -19.32 -15.99 -30.19
N LYS A 326 -20.30 -15.60 -31.02
CA LYS A 326 -20.97 -16.48 -31.98
C LYS A 326 -20.46 -16.36 -33.42
N SER A 327 -19.67 -15.34 -33.74
CA SER A 327 -19.22 -15.06 -35.11
C SER A 327 -17.85 -15.67 -35.40
N ALA A 328 -17.77 -16.55 -36.41
CA ALA A 328 -16.53 -17.23 -36.82
C ALA A 328 -15.46 -16.28 -37.38
N VAL A 329 -15.84 -15.05 -37.77
CA VAL A 329 -14.95 -14.06 -38.39
C VAL A 329 -14.38 -13.08 -37.36
N ILE A 330 -15.14 -12.72 -36.32
CA ILE A 330 -14.70 -11.71 -35.35
C ILE A 330 -13.59 -12.26 -34.44
N ARG A 331 -13.66 -13.54 -34.08
CA ARG A 331 -12.68 -14.21 -33.20
C ARG A 331 -11.24 -14.20 -33.75
N PRO A 332 -10.95 -14.61 -35.01
CA PRO A 332 -9.60 -14.54 -35.55
C PRO A 332 -9.08 -13.11 -35.69
N LEU A 333 -9.94 -12.15 -36.03
CA LEU A 333 -9.53 -10.73 -36.11
C LEU A 333 -9.15 -10.15 -34.73
N VAL A 334 -9.79 -10.60 -33.65
CA VAL A 334 -9.38 -10.22 -32.28
C VAL A 334 -8.04 -10.86 -31.92
N TYR A 335 -7.81 -12.14 -32.27
CA TYR A 335 -6.50 -12.75 -32.04
C TYR A 335 -5.37 -12.08 -32.82
N LEU A 336 -5.61 -11.76 -34.10
CA LEU A 336 -4.66 -11.01 -34.93
C LEU A 336 -4.32 -9.66 -34.30
N TRP A 337 -5.35 -8.93 -33.85
CA TRP A 337 -5.16 -7.63 -33.24
C TRP A 337 -4.42 -7.69 -31.90
N VAL A 338 -4.71 -8.68 -31.06
CA VAL A 338 -3.96 -8.88 -29.82
C VAL A 338 -2.50 -9.25 -30.13
N GLY A 339 -2.25 -10.07 -31.14
CA GLY A 339 -0.91 -10.37 -31.63
C GLY A 339 -0.15 -9.12 -32.07
N GLN A 340 -0.80 -8.24 -32.84
CA GLN A 340 -0.21 -6.95 -33.22
C GLN A 340 0.09 -6.05 -32.01
N ASN A 341 -0.75 -6.04 -30.99
CA ASN A 341 -0.48 -5.30 -29.75
C ASN A 341 0.74 -5.86 -28.99
N VAL A 342 0.90 -7.19 -28.95
CA VAL A 342 2.11 -7.80 -28.37
C VAL A 342 3.36 -7.39 -29.16
N LEU A 343 3.30 -7.35 -30.49
CA LEU A 343 4.39 -6.85 -31.32
C LEU A 343 4.72 -5.38 -31.04
N LEU A 344 3.71 -4.52 -30.86
CA LEU A 344 3.94 -3.12 -30.50
C LEU A 344 4.59 -2.96 -29.13
N VAL A 345 4.23 -3.79 -28.15
CA VAL A 345 4.90 -3.81 -26.86
C VAL A 345 6.35 -4.24 -27.03
N ALA A 346 6.63 -5.26 -27.86
CA ALA A 346 8.00 -5.67 -28.18
C ALA A 346 8.81 -4.54 -28.86
N SER A 347 8.22 -3.84 -29.84
CA SER A 347 8.85 -2.65 -30.45
C SER A 347 9.12 -1.53 -29.42
N SER A 348 8.23 -1.36 -28.43
CA SER A 348 8.41 -0.38 -27.36
C SER A 348 9.52 -0.76 -26.39
N ILE A 349 9.66 -2.06 -26.08
CA ILE A 349 10.78 -2.60 -25.31
C ILE A 349 12.09 -2.34 -26.04
N LEU A 350 12.19 -2.68 -27.33
CA LEU A 350 13.39 -2.42 -28.13
C LEU A 350 13.74 -0.93 -28.17
N ARG A 351 12.74 -0.06 -28.26
CA ARG A 351 12.93 1.39 -28.22
C ARG A 351 13.48 1.89 -26.89
N LEU A 352 13.01 1.31 -25.79
CA LEU A 352 13.52 1.61 -24.46
C LEU A 352 14.94 1.07 -24.27
N ASP A 353 15.26 -0.08 -24.86
CA ASP A 353 16.59 -0.69 -24.86
C ASP A 353 17.61 0.21 -25.55
N LEU A 354 17.32 0.68 -26.77
CA LEU A 354 18.14 1.67 -27.47
C LEU A 354 18.29 2.99 -26.67
N TYR A 355 17.29 3.35 -25.87
CA TYR A 355 17.37 4.50 -24.98
C TYR A 355 18.27 4.24 -23.77
N VAL A 356 18.30 3.02 -23.22
CA VAL A 356 19.22 2.61 -22.16
C VAL A 356 20.66 2.57 -22.66
N ASP A 357 20.90 2.07 -23.87
CA ASP A 357 22.25 2.00 -24.46
C ASP A 357 22.96 3.36 -24.50
N ILE A 358 22.19 4.44 -24.66
CA ILE A 358 22.73 5.81 -24.78
C ILE A 358 22.72 6.55 -23.45
N TYR A 359 21.70 6.33 -22.62
CA TYR A 359 21.47 7.13 -21.40
C TYR A 359 21.57 6.34 -20.10
N MET A 360 22.15 5.13 -20.16
CA MET A 360 22.31 4.20 -19.05
C MET A 360 20.99 3.74 -18.43
N LEU A 361 21.08 2.91 -17.39
CA LEU A 361 19.91 2.41 -16.69
C LEU A 361 19.50 3.36 -15.56
N THR A 362 18.19 3.48 -15.34
CA THR A 362 17.59 4.21 -14.22
C THR A 362 16.38 3.45 -13.68
N TYR A 363 15.92 3.81 -12.47
CA TYR A 363 14.71 3.24 -11.87
C TYR A 363 13.49 3.28 -12.81
N TRP A 364 13.27 4.42 -13.47
CA TRP A 364 12.10 4.59 -14.34
C TRP A 364 12.17 3.73 -15.60
N ARG A 365 13.37 3.46 -16.13
CA ARG A 365 13.55 2.57 -17.28
C ARG A 365 13.33 1.10 -16.89
N ILE A 366 13.84 0.66 -15.73
CA ILE A 366 13.54 -0.67 -15.20
C ILE A 366 12.04 -0.83 -14.95
N ALA A 367 11.42 0.14 -14.28
CA ALA A 367 9.98 0.12 -14.02
C ALA A 367 9.17 0.06 -15.32
N ALA A 368 9.59 0.78 -16.37
CA ALA A 368 8.96 0.72 -17.68
C ALA A 368 9.09 -0.66 -18.35
N PHE A 369 10.27 -1.32 -18.30
CA PHE A 369 10.41 -2.69 -18.79
C PHE A 369 9.49 -3.67 -18.07
N ILE A 370 9.46 -3.61 -16.74
CA ILE A 370 8.61 -4.48 -15.90
C ILE A 370 7.13 -4.24 -16.22
N TRP A 371 6.73 -2.97 -16.34
CA TRP A 371 5.36 -2.60 -16.70
C TRP A 371 4.97 -3.09 -18.10
N MET A 372 5.82 -2.90 -19.11
CA MET A 372 5.59 -3.40 -20.46
C MET A 372 5.49 -4.93 -20.49
N GLY A 373 6.31 -5.64 -19.71
CA GLY A 373 6.19 -7.09 -19.53
C GLY A 373 4.85 -7.50 -18.92
N LEU A 374 4.37 -6.76 -17.92
CA LEU A 374 3.06 -7.01 -17.31
C LEU A 374 1.90 -6.77 -18.30
N VAL A 375 1.99 -5.73 -19.13
CA VAL A 375 1.01 -5.46 -20.20
C VAL A 375 1.01 -6.58 -21.24
N ALA A 376 2.19 -7.02 -21.69
CA ALA A 376 2.30 -8.16 -22.62
C ALA A 376 1.68 -9.44 -22.03
N LEU A 377 1.96 -9.74 -20.76
CA LEU A 377 1.34 -10.86 -20.05
C LEU A 377 -0.19 -10.70 -19.96
N GLY A 378 -0.70 -9.50 -19.65
CA GLY A 378 -2.13 -9.21 -19.62
C GLY A 378 -2.83 -9.47 -20.96
N LEU A 379 -2.18 -9.09 -22.08
CA LEU A 379 -2.65 -9.37 -23.43
C LEU A 379 -2.67 -10.88 -23.72
N ILE A 380 -1.61 -11.60 -23.34
CA ILE A 380 -1.54 -13.06 -23.45
C ILE A 380 -2.66 -13.73 -22.63
N LEU A 381 -2.94 -13.23 -21.42
CA LEU A 381 -4.04 -13.71 -20.58
C LEU A 381 -5.42 -13.45 -21.20
N ILE A 382 -5.60 -12.35 -21.95
CA ILE A 382 -6.83 -12.11 -22.72
C ILE A 382 -6.99 -13.18 -23.81
N VAL A 383 -5.93 -13.49 -24.57
CA VAL A 383 -5.96 -14.57 -25.57
C VAL A 383 -6.29 -15.90 -24.91
N ALA A 384 -5.60 -16.23 -23.80
CA ALA A 384 -5.83 -17.45 -23.04
C ALA A 384 -7.27 -17.51 -22.52
N ARG A 385 -7.83 -16.39 -22.04
CA ARG A 385 -9.23 -16.31 -21.59
C ARG A 385 -10.20 -16.67 -22.71
N ILE A 386 -10.00 -16.15 -23.92
CA ILE A 386 -10.88 -16.41 -25.08
C ILE A 386 -10.65 -17.84 -25.61
N ALA A 387 -9.42 -18.34 -25.62
CA ALA A 387 -9.09 -19.67 -26.12
C ALA A 387 -9.58 -20.78 -25.19
N LEU A 388 -9.49 -20.57 -23.86
CA LEU A 388 -9.87 -21.53 -22.82
C LEU A 388 -11.30 -21.33 -22.29
N ASP A 389 -12.08 -20.45 -22.94
CA ASP A 389 -13.46 -20.09 -22.56
C ASP A 389 -13.63 -19.77 -21.06
N ARG A 390 -12.69 -18.98 -20.52
CA ARG A 390 -12.69 -18.61 -19.10
C ARG A 390 -13.53 -17.37 -18.83
N SER A 391 -14.04 -17.27 -17.61
CA SER A 391 -14.82 -16.11 -17.16
C SER A 391 -13.96 -14.86 -16.99
N ASN A 392 -14.59 -13.68 -17.05
CA ASN A 392 -13.91 -12.41 -16.76
C ASN A 392 -13.34 -12.37 -15.32
N ARG A 393 -13.96 -13.08 -14.37
CA ARG A 393 -13.45 -13.23 -13.00
C ARG A 393 -12.09 -13.94 -12.98
N TRP A 394 -11.89 -14.95 -13.82
CA TRP A 394 -10.61 -15.64 -13.98
C TRP A 394 -9.53 -14.69 -14.51
N LEU A 395 -9.84 -13.90 -15.55
CA LEU A 395 -8.89 -12.95 -16.13
C LEU A 395 -8.44 -11.90 -15.12
N VAL A 396 -9.39 -11.30 -14.38
CA VAL A 396 -9.07 -10.32 -13.33
C VAL A 396 -8.21 -10.97 -12.23
N SER A 397 -8.55 -12.18 -11.81
CA SER A 397 -7.78 -12.90 -10.78
C SER A 397 -6.37 -13.24 -11.25
N ALA A 398 -6.20 -13.69 -12.49
CA ALA A 398 -4.90 -14.01 -13.07
C ALA A 398 -4.02 -12.75 -13.20
N ASN A 399 -4.59 -11.62 -13.63
CA ASN A 399 -3.87 -10.34 -13.69
C ASN A 399 -3.49 -9.83 -12.29
N LEU A 400 -4.38 -9.95 -11.30
CA LEU A 400 -4.07 -9.59 -9.91
C LEU A 400 -2.94 -10.47 -9.35
N ILE A 401 -2.97 -11.78 -9.59
CA ILE A 401 -1.90 -12.70 -9.19
C ILE A 401 -0.58 -12.31 -9.85
N ALA A 402 -0.57 -12.08 -11.16
CA ALA A 402 0.62 -11.66 -11.89
C ALA A 402 1.18 -10.34 -11.33
N LEU A 403 0.33 -9.33 -11.12
CA LEU A 403 0.72 -8.06 -10.53
C LEU A 403 1.29 -8.24 -9.12
N THR A 404 0.66 -9.04 -8.27
CA THR A 404 1.16 -9.33 -6.92
C THR A 404 2.52 -10.02 -6.97
N ILE A 405 2.71 -11.04 -7.81
CA ILE A 405 3.99 -11.74 -7.95
C ILE A 405 5.09 -10.78 -8.40
N VAL A 406 4.80 -9.93 -9.39
CA VAL A 406 5.78 -8.96 -9.91
C VAL A 406 6.15 -7.94 -8.85
N LEU A 407 5.17 -7.27 -8.24
CA LEU A 407 5.43 -6.27 -7.20
C LEU A 407 6.18 -6.88 -6.00
N TYR A 408 5.78 -8.08 -5.57
CA TYR A 408 6.46 -8.80 -4.50
C TYR A 408 7.91 -9.11 -4.86
N SER A 409 8.16 -9.60 -6.08
CA SER A 409 9.51 -9.88 -6.56
C SER A 409 10.36 -8.61 -6.62
N CYS A 410 9.81 -7.51 -7.17
CA CYS A 410 10.46 -6.20 -7.20
C CYS A 410 10.85 -5.70 -5.80
N SER A 411 10.00 -5.94 -4.80
CA SER A 411 10.28 -5.53 -3.42
C SER A 411 11.53 -6.20 -2.83
N LEU A 412 11.86 -7.40 -3.31
CA LEU A 412 13.01 -8.18 -2.85
C LEU A 412 14.27 -7.95 -3.70
N MET A 413 14.15 -7.37 -4.89
CA MET A 413 15.30 -7.08 -5.75
C MET A 413 16.07 -5.84 -5.27
N ASN A 414 17.40 -5.89 -5.41
CA ASN A 414 18.29 -4.78 -5.15
C ASN A 414 18.53 -4.00 -6.45
N PHE A 415 17.55 -3.15 -6.80
CA PHE A 415 17.64 -2.32 -8.01
C PHE A 415 18.80 -1.33 -7.94
N ASP A 416 19.11 -0.82 -6.76
CA ASP A 416 20.17 0.14 -6.51
C ASP A 416 21.53 -0.45 -6.92
N ALA A 417 21.87 -1.63 -6.39
CA ALA A 417 23.10 -2.34 -6.75
C ALA A 417 23.09 -2.78 -8.22
N PHE A 418 21.94 -3.26 -8.73
CA PHE A 418 21.81 -3.69 -10.12
C PHE A 418 22.05 -2.55 -11.11
N ILE A 419 21.45 -1.37 -10.87
CA ILE A 419 21.65 -0.16 -11.69
C ILE A 419 23.10 0.28 -11.59
N ALA A 420 23.68 0.29 -10.39
CA ALA A 420 25.05 0.72 -10.16
C ALA A 420 26.06 -0.16 -10.92
N ASP A 421 25.96 -1.49 -10.77
CA ASP A 421 26.82 -2.44 -11.46
C ASP A 421 26.62 -2.40 -12.99
N TYR A 422 25.38 -2.31 -13.47
CA TYR A 422 25.09 -2.19 -14.90
C TYR A 422 25.69 -0.93 -15.49
N ASN A 423 25.48 0.22 -14.84
CA ASN A 423 25.95 1.52 -15.35
C ASN A 423 27.48 1.59 -15.41
N ILE A 424 28.20 1.03 -14.44
CA ILE A 424 29.67 0.95 -14.49
C ILE A 424 30.13 0.01 -15.60
N ALA A 425 29.52 -1.17 -15.71
CA ALA A 425 29.91 -2.16 -16.71
C ALA A 425 29.70 -1.67 -18.15
N HIS A 426 28.78 -0.72 -18.37
CA HIS A 426 28.46 -0.17 -19.69
C HIS A 426 28.97 1.26 -19.91
N SER A 427 29.63 1.88 -18.93
CA SER A 427 30.16 3.24 -19.08
C SER A 427 31.44 3.30 -19.89
N GLN A 428 31.82 4.52 -20.26
CA GLN A 428 33.12 4.81 -20.87
C GLN A 428 34.27 4.31 -20.00
N GLU A 429 34.16 4.44 -18.68
CA GLU A 429 35.17 3.96 -17.73
C GLU A 429 35.30 2.44 -17.72
N GLY A 430 34.18 1.70 -17.83
CA GLY A 430 34.19 0.23 -17.84
C GLY A 430 34.55 -0.38 -19.19
N THR A 431 34.12 0.20 -20.30
CA THR A 431 34.25 -0.38 -21.65
C THR A 431 35.26 0.35 -22.55
N GLY A 432 35.74 1.54 -22.14
CA GLY A 432 36.55 2.43 -22.97
C GLY A 432 35.77 3.17 -24.06
N LYS A 433 34.46 2.94 -24.19
CA LYS A 433 33.58 3.52 -25.23
C LYS A 433 32.24 3.94 -24.61
N GLY A 434 31.51 4.84 -25.25
CA GLY A 434 30.19 5.26 -24.78
C GLY A 434 30.23 6.49 -23.85
N VAL A 435 29.27 6.57 -22.95
CA VAL A 435 29.01 7.76 -22.12
C VAL A 435 29.69 7.65 -20.77
N GLN A 436 30.24 8.76 -20.27
CA GLN A 436 30.81 8.84 -18.92
C GLN A 436 29.76 8.55 -17.87
N ILE A 437 30.16 7.86 -16.81
CA ILE A 437 29.23 7.55 -15.73
C ILE A 437 28.79 8.82 -14.97
N ASP A 438 27.49 8.91 -14.71
CA ASP A 438 26.92 9.94 -13.84
C ASP A 438 27.17 9.58 -12.37
N VAL A 439 28.26 10.09 -11.82
CA VAL A 439 28.66 9.89 -10.42
C VAL A 439 27.62 10.44 -9.44
N TYR A 440 26.91 11.52 -9.80
CA TYR A 440 25.88 12.10 -8.94
C TYR A 440 24.66 11.18 -8.86
N TYR A 441 24.24 10.60 -10.00
CA TYR A 441 23.18 9.60 -10.00
C TYR A 441 23.59 8.34 -9.22
N LEU A 442 24.82 7.86 -9.41
CA LEU A 442 25.37 6.70 -8.69
C LEU A 442 25.35 6.92 -7.17
N ALA A 443 25.79 8.09 -6.70
CA ALA A 443 25.75 8.45 -5.27
C ALA A 443 24.31 8.52 -4.72
N ARG A 444 23.36 8.99 -5.54
CA ARG A 444 21.94 9.08 -5.16
C ARG A 444 21.24 7.73 -5.07
N LEU A 445 21.78 6.65 -5.64
CA LEU A 445 21.23 5.31 -5.48
C LEU A 445 21.28 4.85 -4.02
N GLY A 446 22.24 5.35 -3.22
CA GLY A 446 22.37 5.02 -1.80
C GLY A 446 23.47 3.98 -1.50
N PRO A 447 23.55 3.49 -0.26
CA PRO A 447 24.65 2.65 0.20
C PRO A 447 24.88 1.37 -0.62
N GLN A 448 23.82 0.83 -1.22
CA GLN A 448 23.91 -0.38 -2.05
C GLN A 448 24.78 -0.20 -3.31
N ALA A 449 25.07 1.04 -3.72
CA ALA A 449 26.00 1.34 -4.81
C ALA A 449 27.48 1.35 -4.39
N LEU A 450 27.80 1.24 -3.09
CA LEU A 450 29.19 1.28 -2.59
C LEU A 450 30.14 0.30 -3.30
N PRO A 451 29.81 -1.01 -3.47
CA PRO A 451 30.71 -1.94 -4.15
C PRO A 451 30.97 -1.56 -5.61
N ALA A 452 29.97 -0.97 -6.26
CA ALA A 452 30.10 -0.46 -7.62
C ALA A 452 31.05 0.77 -7.62
N MET A 453 30.86 1.72 -6.70
CA MET A 453 31.73 2.88 -6.56
C MET A 453 33.20 2.51 -6.33
N GLU A 454 33.48 1.44 -5.57
CA GLU A 454 34.86 0.98 -5.36
C GLU A 454 35.53 0.49 -6.65
N LYS A 455 34.77 -0.14 -7.55
CA LYS A 455 35.26 -0.52 -8.90
C LYS A 455 35.55 0.71 -9.78
N LEU A 456 34.87 1.84 -9.53
CA LEU A 456 35.02 3.07 -10.31
C LEU A 456 36.25 3.90 -9.88
N ILE A 457 36.64 3.86 -8.60
CA ILE A 457 37.81 4.58 -8.07
C ILE A 457 39.07 4.42 -8.95
N PRO A 458 39.53 3.21 -9.29
CA PRO A 458 40.77 3.04 -10.07
C PRO A 458 40.64 3.49 -11.53
N LEU A 459 39.42 3.67 -12.04
CA LEU A 459 39.15 3.99 -13.45
C LEU A 459 39.11 5.51 -13.71
N ARG A 460 39.17 6.35 -12.66
CA ARG A 460 38.94 7.80 -12.77
C ARG A 460 40.07 8.60 -12.13
N THR A 461 40.38 9.75 -12.74
CA THR A 461 41.40 10.69 -12.26
C THR A 461 40.85 11.73 -11.27
N ASP A 462 39.56 12.06 -11.33
CA ASP A 462 38.86 12.94 -10.37
C ASP A 462 38.33 12.12 -9.17
N VAL A 463 39.25 11.78 -8.26
CA VAL A 463 38.99 10.91 -7.09
C VAL A 463 38.35 11.67 -5.93
N ASN A 464 38.57 12.98 -5.81
CA ASN A 464 38.20 13.77 -4.62
C ASN A 464 36.69 13.86 -4.40
N ASN A 465 35.92 14.10 -5.47
CA ASN A 465 34.47 14.15 -5.37
C ASN A 465 33.88 12.77 -5.07
N LEU A 466 34.42 11.73 -5.71
CA LEU A 466 33.96 10.36 -5.56
C LEU A 466 34.24 9.80 -4.16
N ALA A 467 35.40 10.11 -3.59
CA ALA A 467 35.75 9.77 -2.20
C ALA A 467 34.76 10.41 -1.22
N ARG A 468 34.44 11.71 -1.38
CA ARG A 468 33.46 12.38 -0.52
C ARG A 468 32.09 11.70 -0.56
N TRP A 469 31.59 11.36 -1.74
CA TRP A 469 30.30 10.67 -1.89
C TRP A 469 30.35 9.27 -1.27
N ARG A 470 31.45 8.54 -1.44
CA ARG A 470 31.67 7.24 -0.81
C ARG A 470 31.59 7.36 0.71
N ASP A 471 32.33 8.30 1.30
CA ASP A 471 32.38 8.46 2.76
C ASP A 471 30.99 8.82 3.32
N GLN A 472 30.23 9.68 2.64
CA GLN A 472 28.84 9.98 3.02
C GLN A 472 27.92 8.74 2.98
N LEU A 473 28.10 7.86 2.00
CA LEU A 473 27.34 6.62 1.91
C LEU A 473 27.75 5.58 2.96
N VAL A 474 29.04 5.53 3.32
CA VAL A 474 29.54 4.71 4.44
C VAL A 474 28.95 5.19 5.76
N GLU A 475 28.92 6.50 6.01
CA GLU A 475 28.27 7.06 7.20
C GLU A 475 26.76 6.75 7.23
N THR A 476 26.09 6.86 6.07
CA THR A 476 24.67 6.50 5.96
C THR A 476 24.46 5.02 6.28
N GLN A 477 25.32 4.14 5.76
CA GLN A 477 25.30 2.71 6.04
C GLN A 477 25.50 2.43 7.53
N HIS A 478 26.41 3.14 8.21
CA HIS A 478 26.60 2.99 9.66
C HIS A 478 25.34 3.37 10.46
N LEU A 479 24.64 4.44 10.06
CA LEU A 479 23.38 4.83 10.68
C LEU A 479 22.27 3.79 10.44
N ASP A 480 22.26 3.17 9.27
CA ASP A 480 21.26 2.13 8.91
C ASP A 480 21.54 0.76 9.56
N MET A 481 22.71 0.59 10.19
CA MET A 481 23.05 -0.58 11.02
C MET A 481 22.52 -0.49 12.45
N ALA A 482 21.96 0.66 12.86
CA ALA A 482 21.25 0.77 14.13
C ALA A 482 20.07 -0.24 14.16
N TRP A 483 19.84 -0.89 15.30
CA TRP A 483 18.88 -2.00 15.39
C TRP A 483 17.44 -1.62 14.95
N ARG A 484 17.05 -0.34 15.07
CA ARG A 484 15.73 0.18 14.63
C ARG A 484 15.62 0.30 13.11
N ALA A 485 16.70 0.72 12.46
CA ALA A 485 16.82 0.93 11.03
C ALA A 485 17.25 -0.35 10.27
N TRP A 486 17.66 -1.37 11.02
CA TRP A 486 18.23 -2.59 10.49
C TRP A 486 17.35 -3.28 9.45
N GLY A 487 17.99 -3.82 8.41
CA GLY A 487 17.39 -4.69 7.41
C GLY A 487 18.37 -5.77 6.97
N LEU A 488 17.87 -6.86 6.41
CA LEU A 488 18.72 -7.97 5.94
C LEU A 488 19.64 -7.51 4.79
N ARG A 489 19.16 -6.63 3.91
CA ARG A 489 19.95 -6.10 2.79
C ARG A 489 21.12 -5.23 3.26
N THR A 490 20.87 -4.31 4.18
CA THR A 490 21.92 -3.43 4.74
C THR A 490 22.94 -4.26 5.52
N TRP A 491 22.51 -5.28 6.26
CA TRP A 491 23.43 -6.21 6.92
C TRP A 491 24.29 -7.03 5.94
N ARG A 492 23.71 -7.52 4.84
CA ARG A 492 24.47 -8.25 3.80
C ARG A 492 25.51 -7.35 3.13
N LEU A 493 25.16 -6.09 2.89
CA LEU A 493 26.10 -5.09 2.38
C LEU A 493 27.25 -4.87 3.38
N GLN A 494 26.95 -4.65 4.67
CA GLN A 494 27.99 -4.47 5.69
C GLN A 494 28.98 -5.63 5.72
N ARG A 495 28.49 -6.88 5.68
CA ARG A 495 29.36 -8.07 5.64
C ARG A 495 30.28 -8.10 4.42
N ARG A 496 29.83 -7.59 3.26
CA ARG A 496 30.67 -7.52 2.05
C ARG A 496 31.76 -6.47 2.23
N LEU A 497 31.41 -5.28 2.71
CA LEU A 497 32.36 -4.21 2.98
C LEU A 497 33.42 -4.63 4.02
N ASP A 498 33.00 -5.31 5.09
CA ASP A 498 33.91 -5.83 6.12
C ASP A 498 34.87 -6.89 5.54
N ALA A 499 34.41 -7.71 4.59
CA ALA A 499 35.24 -8.72 3.93
C ALA A 499 36.26 -8.08 2.98
N GLU A 500 35.85 -7.06 2.22
CA GLU A 500 36.72 -6.28 1.33
C GLU A 500 37.81 -5.55 2.12
N ALA A 501 37.44 -4.89 3.23
CA ALA A 501 38.39 -4.21 4.12
C ALA A 501 39.45 -5.18 4.69
N ARG A 502 39.03 -6.37 5.15
CA ARG A 502 39.96 -7.41 5.64
C ARG A 502 40.89 -7.92 4.55
N GLY A 503 40.37 -8.10 3.32
CA GLY A 503 41.17 -8.50 2.18
C GLY A 503 42.27 -7.50 1.82
N GLN A 504 41.95 -6.20 1.89
CA GLN A 504 42.93 -5.13 1.66
C GLN A 504 44.01 -5.09 2.75
N SER A 505 43.63 -5.19 4.03
CA SER A 505 44.59 -5.21 5.14
C SER A 505 45.54 -6.43 5.13
N GLY A 506 45.08 -7.59 4.65
CA GLY A 506 45.93 -8.79 4.51
C GLY A 506 46.90 -8.76 3.32
N SER A 507 46.72 -7.81 2.38
CA SER A 507 47.56 -7.65 1.19
C SER A 507 48.68 -6.61 1.34
N GLN A 508 48.71 -5.87 2.45
CA GLN A 508 49.87 -5.04 2.81
C GLN A 508 50.96 -5.93 3.40
N PRO A 509 52.17 -6.01 2.81
CA PRO A 509 53.26 -6.76 3.42
C PRO A 509 53.58 -6.14 4.79
N ALA A 510 53.69 -6.99 5.81
CA ALA A 510 54.19 -6.59 7.11
C ALA A 510 55.58 -5.97 6.90
N GLY A 511 55.67 -4.66 7.16
CA GLY A 511 56.92 -3.91 7.08
C GLY A 511 57.96 -4.35 8.09
#